data_AF-M9RX04-F1
#
_entry.id   AF-M9RX04-F1
#
_cell.length_a   1.000
_cell.length_b   1.000
_cell.length_c   1.000
_cell.angle_alpha   90.00
_cell.angle_beta   90.00
_cell.angle_gamma   90.00
#
_symmetry.space_group_name_H-M   'P 1'
#
loop_
_entity.id
_entity.type
_entity.pdbx_description
1 polymer ?
#
loop_
_entity_poly.entity_id
_entity_poly.type
_entity_poly.pdbx_seq_one_letter_code
_entity_poly.pdbx_strand_id
1 'polypeptide(L)' 'MVDNVWVRIDHNGSVVVERDAETTYLEGDGSIIKINPEAEIMVSSDGRRMSRRTDSQIDAFTEDGFVSRKK' A
#
# COMPACT_ATOMS: atom_id res chain seq x y z
N MET A 1 -21.67 -3.07 1.38
CA MET A 1 -21.09 -2.43 0.18
C MET A 1 -21.77 -1.08 0.06
N VAL A 2 -21.01 0.01 0.03
CA VAL A 2 -21.52 1.37 -0.20
C VAL A 2 -20.77 1.88 -1.41
N ASP A 3 -21.49 2.27 -2.47
CA ASP A 3 -20.86 2.81 -3.68
C ASP A 3 -19.78 1.92 -4.31
N ASN A 4 -20.05 0.61 -4.45
CA ASN A 4 -19.09 -0.41 -4.92
C ASN A 4 -17.82 -0.57 -4.04
N VAL A 5 -17.79 0.07 -2.86
CA VAL A 5 -16.72 -0.07 -1.88
C VAL A 5 -17.09 -1.13 -0.84
N TRP A 6 -16.17 -2.05 -0.59
CA TRP A 6 -16.22 -2.95 0.56
C TRP A 6 -15.17 -2.55 1.59
N VAL A 7 -15.58 -2.42 2.85
CA VAL A 7 -14.69 -2.08 3.96
C VAL A 7 -14.84 -3.18 5.02
N ARG A 8 -13.71 -3.79 5.39
CA ARG A 8 -13.60 -4.73 6.50
C ARG A 8 -12.67 -4.17 7.55
N ILE A 9 -13.06 -4.30 8.81
CA ILE A 9 -12.27 -3.91 9.97
C ILE A 9 -12.09 -5.16 10.82
N ASP A 10 -10.85 -5.57 11.09
CA ASP A 10 -10.56 -6.73 11.92
C ASP A 10 -10.36 -6.33 13.39
N HIS A 11 -10.38 -7.33 14.28
CA HIS A 11 -10.29 -7.13 15.74
C HIS A 11 -8.96 -6.51 16.21
N ASN A 12 -7.91 -6.57 15.38
CA ASN A 12 -6.60 -5.98 15.65
C ASN A 12 -6.50 -4.52 15.16
N GLY A 13 -7.59 -3.96 14.64
CA GLY A 13 -7.61 -2.61 14.08
C GLY A 13 -7.16 -2.50 12.63
N SER A 14 -6.81 -3.61 11.97
CA SER A 14 -6.53 -3.56 10.53
C SER A 14 -7.81 -3.23 9.75
N VAL A 15 -7.64 -2.55 8.62
CA VAL A 15 -8.72 -2.16 7.72
C VAL A 15 -8.36 -2.59 6.31
N VAL A 16 -9.30 -3.24 5.63
CA VAL A 16 -9.19 -3.53 4.21
C VAL A 16 -10.30 -2.79 3.48
N VAL A 17 -9.91 -2.02 2.47
CA VAL A 17 -10.80 -1.29 1.59
C VAL A 17 -10.62 -1.82 0.17
N GLU A 18 -11.67 -2.41 -0.38
CA GLU A 18 -11.71 -2.95 -1.74
C GLU A 18 -12.60 -2.05 -2.60
N ARG A 19 -12.10 -1.65 -3.78
CA ARG A 19 -12.77 -0.79 -4.76
C ARG A 19 -12.37 -1.23 -6.17
N ASP A 20 -13.32 -1.68 -6.99
CA ASP A 20 -13.06 -2.08 -8.39
C ASP A 20 -11.83 -3.01 -8.54
N ALA A 21 -10.70 -2.47 -9.02
CA ALA A 21 -9.43 -3.19 -9.20
C ALA A 21 -8.33 -2.78 -8.21
N GLU A 22 -8.69 -2.03 -7.16
CA GLU A 22 -7.80 -1.55 -6.11
C GLU A 22 -8.16 -2.17 -4.76
N THR A 23 -7.15 -2.58 -4.01
CA THR A 23 -7.28 -2.93 -2.60
C THR A 23 -6.26 -2.15 -1.78
N THR A 24 -6.72 -1.53 -0.70
CA THR A 24 -5.86 -0.90 0.31
C THR A 24 -5.99 -1.65 1.63
N TYR A 25 -4.85 -2.07 2.16
CA TYR A 25 -4.69 -2.64 3.49
C TYR A 25 -4.05 -1.59 4.38
N LEU A 26 -4.70 -1.30 5.51
CA LEU A 26 -4.10 -0.68 6.68
C LEU A 26 -3.90 -1.80 7.68
N GLU A 27 -2.66 -2.18 7.94
CA GLU A 27 -2.34 -3.25 8.88
C GLU A 27 -2.50 -2.79 10.33
N GLY A 28 -2.62 -3.74 11.26
CA GLY A 28 -2.80 -3.43 12.69
C GLY A 28 -1.62 -2.69 13.32
N ASP A 29 -0.45 -2.70 12.68
CA ASP A 29 0.72 -1.92 13.08
C ASP A 29 0.75 -0.50 12.50
N GLY A 30 -0.21 -0.15 11.63
CA GLY A 30 -0.32 1.13 10.95
C GLY A 30 0.39 1.19 9.59
N SER A 31 1.04 0.12 9.14
CA SER A 31 1.61 0.07 7.79
C SER A 31 0.51 -0.01 6.73
N ILE A 32 0.81 0.49 5.53
CA ILE A 32 -0.16 0.55 4.43
C ILE A 32 0.36 -0.23 3.25
N ILE A 33 -0.49 -1.06 2.65
CA ILE A 33 -0.24 -1.72 1.37
C ILE A 33 -1.39 -1.35 0.44
N LYS A 34 -1.09 -0.74 -0.70
CA LYS A 34 -2.07 -0.45 -1.75
C LYS A 34 -1.69 -1.20 -3.01
N ILE A 35 -2.61 -1.98 -3.53
CA ILE A 35 -2.44 -2.78 -4.75
C ILE A 35 -3.47 -2.30 -5.75
N ASN A 36 -3.02 -1.95 -6.95
CA ASN A 36 -3.87 -1.69 -8.10
C ASN A 36 -3.20 -2.22 -9.38
N PRO A 37 -3.82 -2.13 -10.57
CA PRO A 37 -3.26 -2.70 -11.79
C PRO A 37 -1.93 -2.05 -12.24
N GLU A 38 -1.64 -0.84 -11.79
CA GLU A 38 -0.44 -0.09 -12.22
C GLU A 38 0.73 -0.30 -11.27
N ALA A 39 0.45 -0.49 -9.97
CA ALA A 39 1.46 -0.55 -8.95
C ALA A 39 1.00 -1.23 -7.65
N GLU A 40 2.01 -1.72 -6.93
CA GLU A 40 1.94 -2.01 -5.51
C GLU A 40 2.74 -0.96 -4.74
N ILE A 41 2.10 -0.34 -3.75
CA ILE A 41 2.69 0.70 -2.90
C ILE A 41 2.69 0.17 -1.47
N MET A 42 3.83 0.32 -0.79
CA MET A 42 3.95 0.01 0.64
C MET A 42 4.46 1.23 1.39
N VAL A 43 3.89 1.51 2.57
CA VAL A 43 4.31 2.58 3.47
C VAL A 43 4.50 1.98 4.87
N SER A 44 5.64 2.24 5.50
CA SER A 44 5.88 1.83 6.88
C SER A 44 4.94 2.56 7.84
N SER A 45 4.68 1.96 9.00
CA SER A 45 3.79 2.53 10.02
C SER A 45 4.23 3.89 10.57
N ASP A 46 5.53 4.20 10.50
CA ASP A 46 6.11 5.50 10.87
C ASP A 46 6.23 6.48 9.69
N GLY A 47 5.84 6.07 8.48
CA GLY A 47 5.94 6.87 7.25
C GLY A 47 7.36 7.12 6.74
N ARG A 48 8.40 6.58 7.41
CA ARG A 48 9.81 6.83 7.07
C ARG A 48 10.31 6.03 5.88
N ARG A 49 9.60 4.97 5.52
CA ARG A 49 9.90 4.13 4.35
C ARG A 49 8.65 4.01 3.49
N MET A 50 8.84 4.22 2.20
CA MET A 50 7.80 4.01 1.19
C MET A 50 8.41 3.31 0.00
N SER A 51 7.70 2.37 -0.62
CA SER A 51 8.11 1.80 -1.90
C SER A 51 6.94 1.75 -2.87
N ARG A 52 7.27 1.80 -4.16
CA ARG A 52 6.35 1.60 -5.26
C ARG A 52 6.97 0.61 -6.23
N ARG A 53 6.27 -0.48 -6.49
CA ARG A 53 6.63 -1.48 -7.49
C ARG A 53 5.61 -1.44 -8.61
N THR A 54 6.09 -1.20 -9.83
CA THR A 54 5.33 -1.36 -11.08
C THR A 54 5.84 -2.60 -11.81
N ASP A 55 5.30 -2.87 -12.99
CA ASP A 55 5.80 -3.93 -13.86
C ASP A 55 7.25 -3.71 -14.28
N SER A 56 7.66 -2.47 -14.55
CA SER A 56 8.98 -2.14 -15.10
C SER A 56 9.98 -1.57 -14.11
N GLN A 57 9.54 -1.16 -12.91
CA GLN A 57 10.36 -0.35 -12.01
C GLN A 57 10.03 -0.58 -10.54
N ILE A 58 11.04 -0.47 -9.69
CA ILE A 58 10.92 -0.38 -8.24
C ILE A 58 11.53 0.95 -7.80
N ASP A 59 10.74 1.74 -7.07
CA ASP A 59 11.15 2.96 -6.41
C ASP A 59 11.01 2.78 -4.89
N ALA A 60 11.96 3.30 -4.12
CA ALA A 60 11.93 3.28 -2.67
C ALA A 60 12.47 4.59 -2.09
N PHE A 61 11.75 5.13 -1.12
CA PHE A 61 12.16 6.23 -0.25
C PHE A 61 12.48 5.64 1.12
N THR A 62 13.65 5.97 1.64
CA THR A 62 14.10 5.63 2.99
C THR A 62 14.61 6.88 3.70
N GLU A 63 14.94 6.73 4.98
CA GLU A 63 15.60 7.78 5.76
C GLU A 63 16.96 8.19 5.16
N ASP A 64 17.60 7.30 4.43
CA ASP A 64 18.93 7.49 3.84
C ASP A 64 18.87 8.05 2.40
N GLY A 65 17.67 8.19 1.83
CA GLY A 65 17.46 8.79 0.52
C GLY A 65 16.53 7.98 -0.38
N PHE A 66 16.78 8.08 -1.69
CA PHE A 66 15.91 7.53 -2.73
C PHE A 66 16.67 6.51 -3.57
N VAL A 67 16.03 5.37 -3.82
CA VAL A 67 16.52 4.31 -4.70
C VAL A 67 15.50 4.08 -5.80
N SER A 68 15.95 4.04 -7.05
CA SER A 68 15.13 3.65 -8.19
C SER A 68 15.87 2.64 -9.05
N ARG A 69 15.18 1.54 -9.39
CA ARG A 69 15.73 0.45 -10.19
C ARG A 69 14.70 0.02 -11.22
N LYS A 70 15.08 0.09 -12.49
CA LYS A 70 14.34 -0.57 -13.59
C LYS A 70 14.59 -2.08 -13.55
N LYS A 71 13.55 -2.86 -13.88
CA LYS A 71 13.66 -4.31 -14.02
C LYS A 71 14.34 -4.69 -15.33
#